data_AF-A0A5C7BCE1-F1
#
_entry.id   AF-A0A5C7BCE1-F1
#
_cell.length_a   1.000
_cell.length_b   1.000
_cell.length_c   1.000
_cell.angle_alpha   90.00
_cell.angle_beta   90.00
_cell.angle_gamma   90.00
#
_symmetry.space_group_name_H-M   'P 1'
#
loop_
_entity.id
_entity.type
_entity.pdbx_description
1 polymer ?
#
loop_
_entity_poly.entity_id
_entity_poly.type
_entity_poly.pdbx_seq_one_letter_code
_entity_poly.pdbx_strand_id
1 'polypeptide(L)'
;MKKVILLFIAVLLLNNCNNDDDNNNQPLPSATQTEAGTFTCTVNGQNFIDTSGGYFNCFYQLVDGKYYFGIQGLDIVGDVTSINFGTENKTINQGSTYILLDNVDGNIWGGIGFSGQDNPFQAVFIKY
;
A
#
# COMPACT_ATOMS: atom_id res chain seq x y z
N MET A 1 -28.58 -21.71 48.52
CA MET A 1 -28.80 -21.53 47.07
C MET A 1 -28.65 -20.07 46.62
N LYS A 2 -29.21 -19.06 47.32
CA LYS A 2 -29.02 -17.63 46.99
C LYS A 2 -27.55 -17.14 46.98
N LYS A 3 -26.71 -17.64 47.90
CA LYS A 3 -25.28 -17.29 47.96
C LYS A 3 -24.44 -17.92 46.83
N VAL A 4 -24.90 -19.02 46.25
CA VAL A 4 -24.22 -19.70 45.12
C VAL A 4 -24.54 -18.98 43.81
N ILE A 5 -25.76 -18.46 43.68
CA ILE A 5 -26.17 -17.63 42.53
C ILE A 5 -25.36 -16.32 42.48
N LEU A 6 -25.09 -15.69 43.63
CA LEU A 6 -24.23 -14.50 43.69
C LEU A 6 -22.79 -14.78 43.24
N LEU A 7 -22.26 -15.97 43.56
CA LEU A 7 -20.90 -16.36 43.17
C LEU A 7 -20.79 -16.59 41.66
N PHE A 8 -21.85 -17.12 41.03
CA PHE A 8 -21.89 -17.36 39.59
C PHE A 8 -21.98 -16.07 38.76
N ILE A 9 -22.69 -15.06 39.28
CA ILE A 9 -22.79 -13.73 38.63
C ILE A 9 -21.47 -12.97 38.72
N ALA A 10 -20.69 -13.14 39.80
CA ALA A 10 -19.38 -12.50 39.94
C ALA A 10 -18.32 -13.03 38.95
N VAL A 11 -18.42 -14.29 38.51
CA VAL A 11 -17.48 -14.90 37.55
C VAL A 11 -17.77 -14.45 36.10
N LEU A 12 -19.02 -14.10 35.78
CA LEU A 12 -19.41 -13.62 34.44
C LEU A 12 -18.95 -12.17 34.17
N LEU A 13 -18.63 -11.39 35.21
CA LEU A 13 -18.15 -10.01 35.10
C LEU A 13 -16.62 -9.91 34.89
N LEU A 14 -15.89 -11.04 34.92
CA LEU A 14 -14.44 -11.09 34.71
C LEU A 14 -14.04 -11.40 33.26
N ASN A 15 -15.00 -11.56 32.35
CA ASN A 15 -14.73 -11.47 30.91
C ASN A 15 -14.51 -9.99 30.55
N ASN A 16 -13.38 -9.46 31.00
CA ASN A 16 -12.80 -8.25 30.44
C ASN A 16 -12.68 -8.51 28.94
N CYS A 17 -13.37 -7.71 28.13
CA CYS A 17 -12.97 -7.56 26.75
C CYS A 17 -11.49 -7.18 26.78
N ASN A 18 -10.61 -8.09 26.37
CA ASN A 18 -9.42 -7.64 25.67
C ASN A 18 -9.97 -6.90 24.46
N ASN A 19 -10.05 -5.57 24.58
CA ASN A 19 -9.79 -4.79 23.40
C ASN A 19 -8.32 -5.08 23.11
N ASP A 20 -8.08 -6.12 22.32
CA ASP A 20 -6.91 -6.18 21.44
C ASP A 20 -7.12 -5.07 20.39
N ASP A 21 -7.27 -3.82 20.87
CA ASP A 21 -6.86 -2.65 20.13
C ASP A 21 -5.33 -2.77 20.13
N ASP A 22 -4.83 -3.71 19.34
CA ASP A 22 -3.48 -3.69 18.78
C ASP A 22 -3.42 -2.43 17.94
N ASN A 23 -3.38 -1.30 18.62
CA ASN A 23 -3.05 -0.03 18.10
C ASN A 23 -1.59 -0.21 17.73
N ASN A 24 -1.37 -0.66 16.49
CA ASN A 24 -0.09 -0.79 15.83
C ASN A 24 0.49 0.62 15.62
N ASN A 25 0.61 1.34 16.72
CA ASN A 25 1.14 2.67 16.91
C ASN A 25 2.67 2.60 16.94
N GLN A 26 3.25 1.53 16.35
CA GLN A 26 4.68 1.51 16.08
C GLN A 26 4.96 2.74 15.21
N PRO A 27 5.74 3.70 15.72
CA PRO A 27 6.08 4.86 14.93
C PRO A 27 6.72 4.35 13.64
N LEU A 28 6.19 4.80 12.51
CA LEU A 28 6.76 4.48 11.21
C LEU A 28 8.27 4.82 11.23
N PRO A 29 9.12 4.13 10.47
CA PRO A 29 10.56 4.43 10.45
C PRO A 29 10.82 5.93 10.31
N SER A 30 11.78 6.50 11.05
CA SER A 30 11.99 7.96 11.10
C SER A 30 12.11 8.64 9.72
N ALA A 31 12.57 7.90 8.71
CA ALA A 31 12.62 8.35 7.32
C ALA A 31 11.24 8.72 6.74
N THR A 32 10.16 8.03 7.14
CA THR A 32 8.80 8.31 6.66
C THR A 32 8.10 9.41 7.46
N GLN A 33 8.71 9.91 8.53
CA GLN A 33 8.14 10.97 9.38
C GLN A 33 8.55 12.38 8.93
N THR A 34 9.45 12.49 7.94
CA THR A 34 10.16 13.75 7.63
C THR A 34 9.96 14.24 6.19
N GLU A 35 9.14 13.58 5.37
CA GLU A 35 8.95 13.95 3.96
C GLU A 35 7.56 14.55 3.70
N ALA A 36 7.52 15.56 2.82
CA ALA A 36 6.40 16.48 2.58
C ALA A 36 5.13 15.85 1.95
N GLY A 37 4.97 14.52 2.00
CA GLY A 37 3.83 13.85 1.39
C GLY A 37 3.74 14.14 -0.11
N THR A 38 4.86 14.02 -0.84
CA THR A 38 4.89 14.28 -2.29
C THR A 38 5.42 13.05 -3.03
N PHE A 39 4.60 12.50 -3.92
CA PHE A 39 5.03 11.51 -4.92
C PHE A 39 5.23 12.21 -6.26
N THR A 40 6.43 12.09 -6.83
CA THR A 40 6.74 12.63 -8.16
C THR A 40 7.49 11.61 -9.00
N CYS A 41 7.25 11.61 -10.31
CA CYS A 41 8.08 10.89 -11.27
C CYS A 41 8.06 11.60 -12.63
N THR A 42 8.92 11.18 -13.56
CA THR A 42 8.95 11.72 -14.92
C THR A 42 8.33 10.72 -15.88
N VAL A 43 7.29 11.12 -16.61
CA VAL A 43 6.64 10.34 -17.68
C VAL A 43 6.79 11.06 -19.00
N ASN A 44 7.41 10.41 -19.99
CA ASN A 44 7.63 10.97 -21.33
C ASN A 44 8.29 12.37 -21.32
N GLY A 45 9.19 12.63 -20.36
CA GLY A 45 9.86 13.92 -20.21
C GLY A 45 9.04 15.00 -19.50
N GLN A 46 7.83 14.70 -19.02
CA GLN A 46 7.00 15.58 -18.21
C GLN A 46 6.97 15.12 -16.75
N ASN A 47 6.87 16.05 -15.82
CA ASN A 47 6.70 15.73 -14.41
C ASN A 47 5.26 15.27 -14.16
N PHE A 48 5.12 14.09 -13.55
CA PHE A 48 3.89 13.61 -12.93
C PHE A 48 4.03 13.87 -11.44
N ILE A 49 3.14 14.70 -10.91
CA ILE A 49 3.17 15.11 -9.50
C ILE A 49 1.81 14.72 -8.94
N ASP A 50 1.80 13.90 -7.89
CA ASP A 50 0.54 13.52 -7.26
C ASP A 50 -0.23 14.77 -6.81
N THR A 51 -1.46 14.93 -7.32
CA THR A 51 -2.33 16.08 -7.02
C THR A 51 -3.42 15.75 -6.01
N SER A 52 -3.39 14.55 -5.41
CA SER A 52 -4.41 14.03 -4.48
C SER A 52 -4.53 14.78 -3.15
N GLY A 53 -3.73 15.84 -2.95
CA GLY A 53 -3.75 16.65 -1.73
C GLY A 53 -2.90 16.07 -0.60
N GLY A 54 -1.92 15.22 -0.92
CA GLY A 54 -0.95 14.67 0.04
C GLY A 54 -1.36 13.35 0.70
N TYR A 55 -2.48 12.76 0.28
CA TYR A 55 -2.97 11.46 0.74
C TYR A 55 -2.86 10.43 -0.39
N PHE A 56 -1.63 10.16 -0.83
CA PHE A 56 -1.39 9.09 -1.79
C PHE A 56 -1.24 7.75 -1.07
N ASN A 57 -1.77 6.69 -1.68
CA ASN A 57 -1.67 5.34 -1.13
C ASN A 57 -0.21 4.88 -1.20
N CYS A 58 0.44 4.80 -0.04
CA CYS A 58 1.78 4.26 0.11
C CYS A 58 1.81 3.30 1.31
N PHE A 59 2.40 2.13 1.13
CA PHE A 59 2.64 1.20 2.21
C PHE A 59 4.00 0.54 2.06
N TYR A 60 4.59 0.21 3.21
CA TYR A 60 5.70 -0.72 3.32
C TYR A 60 5.46 -1.61 4.53
N GLN A 61 5.18 -2.89 4.30
CA GLN A 61 4.65 -3.78 5.34
C GLN A 61 5.34 -5.14 5.35
N LEU A 62 5.39 -5.74 6.54
CA LEU A 62 5.84 -7.11 6.78
C LEU A 62 4.60 -8.00 6.92
N VAL A 63 4.43 -8.97 6.00
CA VAL A 63 3.34 -9.95 6.02
C VAL A 63 3.97 -11.33 5.91
N ASP A 64 3.68 -12.23 6.87
CA ASP A 64 4.20 -13.60 6.91
C ASP A 64 5.74 -13.70 6.74
N GLY A 65 6.48 -12.76 7.34
CA GLY A 65 7.95 -12.72 7.26
C GLY A 65 8.51 -12.16 5.95
N LYS A 66 7.66 -11.63 5.07
CA LYS A 66 8.01 -11.07 3.76
C LYS A 66 7.68 -9.58 3.68
N TYR A 67 8.53 -8.81 3.01
CA TYR A 67 8.33 -7.36 2.84
C TYR A 67 7.64 -7.02 1.53
N TYR A 68 6.63 -6.16 1.61
CA TYR A 68 5.86 -5.66 0.48
C TYR A 68 5.84 -4.14 0.49
N PHE A 69 5.99 -3.57 -0.70
CA PHE A 69 5.90 -2.14 -0.95
C PHE A 69 4.82 -1.87 -1.99
N GLY A 70 4.10 -0.77 -1.83
CA GLY A 70 3.20 -0.28 -2.86
C GLY A 70 3.05 1.23 -2.75
N ILE A 71 3.06 1.90 -3.89
CA ILE A 71 2.81 3.34 -3.99
C ILE A 71 2.00 3.63 -5.26
N GLN A 72 1.07 4.56 -5.18
CA GLN A 72 0.32 5.07 -6.33
C GLN A 72 0.23 6.58 -6.27
N GLY A 73 0.55 7.25 -7.37
CA GLY A 73 0.21 8.67 -7.59
C GLY A 73 -0.93 8.83 -8.59
N LEU A 74 -1.71 9.88 -8.40
CA LEU A 74 -2.81 10.27 -9.27
C LEU A 74 -2.56 11.66 -9.84
N ASP A 75 -2.61 11.76 -11.16
CA ASP A 75 -2.51 13.01 -11.92
C ASP A 75 -3.06 12.75 -13.32
N ILE A 76 -3.51 13.80 -14.00
CA ILE A 76 -4.02 13.72 -15.38
C ILE A 76 -3.02 14.39 -16.31
N VAL A 77 -2.21 13.58 -16.97
CA VAL A 77 -1.20 14.03 -17.95
C VAL A 77 -1.45 13.35 -19.28
N GLY A 78 -2.14 14.05 -20.18
CA GLY A 78 -2.67 13.45 -21.40
C GLY A 78 -3.68 12.35 -21.07
N ASP A 79 -3.47 11.14 -21.59
CA ASP A 79 -4.32 9.99 -21.30
C ASP A 79 -3.96 9.28 -19.98
N VAL A 80 -2.82 9.58 -19.38
CA VAL A 80 -2.35 8.94 -18.13
C VAL A 80 -3.10 9.52 -16.94
N THR A 81 -3.67 8.65 -16.11
CA THR A 81 -4.43 9.02 -14.90
C THR A 81 -3.79 8.58 -13.60
N SER A 82 -2.90 7.59 -13.67
CA SER A 82 -2.24 7.05 -12.48
C SER A 82 -0.95 6.35 -12.83
N ILE A 83 -0.05 6.35 -11.86
CA ILE A 83 1.20 5.59 -11.91
C ILE A 83 1.35 4.89 -10.57
N ASN A 84 1.72 3.62 -10.62
CA ASN A 84 1.91 2.83 -9.42
C ASN A 84 3.13 1.93 -9.53
N PHE A 85 3.77 1.71 -8.40
CA PHE A 85 4.92 0.81 -8.26
C PHE A 85 4.71 -0.08 -7.05
N GLY A 86 5.26 -1.28 -7.10
CA GLY A 86 5.20 -2.19 -5.96
C GLY A 86 6.29 -3.23 -5.97
N THR A 87 6.41 -3.94 -4.86
CA THR A 87 7.24 -5.13 -4.76
C THR A 87 6.42 -6.33 -4.34
N GLU A 88 6.81 -7.50 -4.82
CA GLU A 88 6.33 -8.75 -4.25
C GLU A 88 7.46 -9.42 -3.49
N ASN A 89 7.33 -9.48 -2.16
CA ASN A 89 8.32 -10.11 -1.28
C ASN A 89 9.76 -9.63 -1.57
N LYS A 90 9.96 -8.30 -1.60
CA LYS A 90 11.26 -7.70 -1.88
C LYS A 90 11.49 -6.46 -1.04
N THR A 91 12.63 -6.44 -0.36
CA THR A 91 13.17 -5.27 0.34
C THR A 91 13.70 -4.27 -0.69
N ILE A 92 13.41 -2.99 -0.46
CA ILE A 92 13.98 -1.86 -1.21
C ILE A 92 14.84 -0.99 -0.30
N ASN A 93 15.87 -0.37 -0.87
CA ASN A 93 16.85 0.45 -0.18
C ASN A 93 16.82 1.87 -0.76
N GLN A 94 16.91 2.86 0.12
CA GLN A 94 17.02 4.26 -0.29
C GLN A 94 18.24 4.49 -1.20
N GLY A 95 18.08 5.36 -2.20
CA GLY A 95 19.14 5.71 -3.15
C GLY A 95 19.45 4.64 -4.20
N SER A 96 18.74 3.52 -4.21
CA SER A 96 18.89 2.47 -5.22
C SER A 96 18.05 2.74 -6.46
N THR A 97 18.52 2.28 -7.62
CA THR A 97 17.74 2.23 -8.86
C THR A 97 17.34 0.79 -9.14
N TYR A 98 16.09 0.60 -9.57
CA TYR A 98 15.52 -0.73 -9.79
C TYR A 98 14.97 -0.86 -11.21
N ILE A 99 15.10 -2.06 -11.78
CA ILE A 99 14.43 -2.44 -13.02
C ILE A 99 13.03 -2.92 -12.68
N LEU A 100 12.03 -2.40 -13.38
CA LEU A 100 10.64 -2.84 -13.27
C LEU A 100 10.42 -4.06 -14.16
N LEU A 101 9.85 -5.12 -13.59
CA LEU A 101 9.61 -6.43 -14.18
C LEU A 101 8.15 -6.86 -13.94
N ASP A 102 7.83 -8.08 -14.35
CA ASP A 102 6.52 -8.69 -14.11
C ASP A 102 6.20 -8.78 -12.61
N ASN A 103 4.90 -8.71 -12.31
CA ASN A 103 4.37 -8.82 -10.95
C ASN A 103 4.43 -10.28 -10.46
N VAL A 104 5.63 -10.70 -10.01
CA VAL A 104 5.94 -12.03 -9.45
C VAL A 104 6.87 -11.90 -8.24
N ASP A 105 6.89 -12.94 -7.39
CA ASP A 105 7.70 -12.98 -6.15
C ASP A 105 9.18 -12.63 -6.42
N GLY A 106 9.72 -11.73 -5.60
CA GLY A 106 11.08 -11.22 -5.68
C GLY A 106 11.28 -10.04 -6.65
N ASN A 107 10.27 -9.64 -7.42
CA ASN A 107 10.36 -8.53 -8.37
C ASN A 107 9.83 -7.20 -7.84
N ILE A 108 10.16 -6.16 -8.60
CA ILE A 108 9.58 -4.83 -8.49
C ILE A 108 8.81 -4.61 -9.78
N TRP A 109 7.59 -4.13 -9.69
CA TRP A 109 6.69 -3.97 -10.83
C TRP A 109 6.17 -2.54 -10.90
N GLY A 110 5.70 -2.15 -12.08
CA GLY A 110 5.08 -0.86 -12.33
C GLY A 110 3.79 -1.00 -13.11
N GLY A 111 2.88 -0.05 -12.90
CA GLY A 111 1.61 0.06 -13.60
C GLY A 111 1.31 1.51 -13.97
N ILE A 112 0.56 1.68 -15.06
CA ILE A 112 0.07 2.97 -15.53
C ILE A 112 -1.43 2.82 -15.81
N GLY A 113 -2.24 3.72 -15.27
CA GLY A 113 -3.67 3.83 -15.60
C GLY A 113 -3.91 4.87 -16.68
N PHE A 114 -4.92 4.62 -17.53
CA PHE A 114 -5.32 5.52 -18.61
C PHE A 114 -6.81 5.88 -18.53
N SER A 115 -7.18 7.12 -18.93
CA SER A 115 -8.58 7.51 -19.09
C SER A 115 -9.10 7.10 -20.48
N GLY A 116 -10.13 6.25 -20.51
CA GLY A 116 -10.62 5.64 -21.74
C GLY A 116 -11.67 6.45 -22.50
N GLN A 117 -11.42 7.72 -22.82
CA GLN A 117 -12.30 8.42 -23.78
C GLN A 117 -12.10 7.88 -25.20
N ASP A 118 -10.88 7.44 -25.53
CA ASP A 118 -10.54 6.69 -26.75
C ASP A 118 -9.49 5.64 -26.38
N ASN A 119 -9.89 4.41 -26.03
CA ASN A 119 -8.94 3.33 -25.67
C ASN A 119 -8.50 2.55 -26.93
N PRO A 120 -7.32 2.80 -27.54
CA PRO A 120 -6.84 2.02 -28.70
C PRO A 120 -6.27 0.65 -28.32
N PHE A 121 -6.25 0.29 -27.03
CA PHE A 121 -5.61 -0.91 -26.54
C PHE A 121 -6.48 -2.16 -26.76
N GLN A 122 -6.20 -2.90 -27.84
CA GLN A 122 -6.68 -4.27 -28.03
C GLN A 122 -5.66 -5.24 -27.44
N ALA A 123 -5.99 -5.91 -26.34
CA ALA A 123 -5.19 -7.03 -25.83
C ALA A 123 -5.53 -8.30 -26.64
N VAL A 124 -4.63 -8.69 -27.55
CA VAL A 124 -4.74 -9.96 -28.29
C VAL A 124 -3.89 -11.01 -27.58
N PHE A 125 -4.55 -11.92 -26.87
CA PHE A 125 -3.88 -13.07 -26.25
C PHE A 125 -3.67 -14.16 -27.31
N ILE A 126 -2.44 -14.34 -27.76
CA ILE A 126 -2.07 -15.50 -28.59
C ILE A 126 -1.67 -16.62 -27.63
N LYS A 127 -2.49 -17.67 -27.60
CA LYS A 127 -2.21 -18.90 -26.85
C LYS A 127 -1.06 -19.63 -27.57
N TYR A 128 0.08 -19.80 -26.90
CA TYR A 128 1.10 -20.77 -27.32
C TYR A 128 0.71 -22.18 -26.88
#